data_AF-A0A0F9BKX6-F1
#
_entry.id   AF-A0A0F9BKX6-F1
#
_cell.length_a   1.000
_cell.length_b   1.000
_cell.length_c   1.000
_cell.angle_alpha   90.00
_cell.angle_beta   90.00
_cell.angle_gamma   90.00
#
_symmetry.space_group_name_H-M   'P 1'
#
loop_
_entity.id
_entity.type
_entity.pdbx_description
1 polymer ?
#
loop_
_entity_poly.entity_id
_entity_poly.type
_entity_poly.pdbx_seq_one_letter_code
_entity_poly.pdbx_strand_id
1 'polypeptide(L)'
;MFGSLPVGQMPIGLDIGTDTVNMIQLQKTGTVVSVKACGRWRVPEAGTPDPGQYRKLVVKAVREILRRNDFSGHRVVSALSYNDLCIKNVRVPRTGGDLYAAVYREAKERFNFDMGPDQLKYLVAGEVRSGDDVYDEVVILAADPKTVSDHLRLLSDMGLQAEHIDAEPVAMFRVFESVPGEGHVEQAEWSRAHSVGVGPQGG
;
A
#
# COMPACT_ATOMS: atom_id res chain seq x y z
N MET A 1 -11.29 5.14 -27.33
CA MET A 1 -11.30 6.45 -26.63
C MET A 1 -11.82 6.20 -25.23
N PHE A 2 -10.99 6.37 -24.20
CA PHE A 2 -11.40 6.25 -22.81
C PHE A 2 -11.70 7.66 -22.30
N GLY A 3 -12.95 7.92 -21.93
CA GLY A 3 -13.40 9.24 -21.50
C GLY A 3 -12.81 9.66 -20.16
N SER A 4 -12.71 10.97 -19.92
CA SER A 4 -12.45 11.52 -18.60
C SER A 4 -13.57 11.13 -17.63
N LEU A 5 -13.25 10.81 -16.37
CA LEU A 5 -14.25 10.68 -15.32
C LEU A 5 -15.09 11.98 -15.24
N PRO A 6 -16.41 11.87 -14.99
CA PRO A 6 -17.24 13.02 -14.67
C PRO A 6 -16.67 13.83 -13.49
N VAL A 7 -16.93 15.14 -13.49
CA VAL A 7 -16.48 16.05 -12.44
C VAL A 7 -16.90 15.53 -11.06
N GLY A 8 -15.94 15.47 -10.13
CA GLY A 8 -16.17 14.99 -8.76
C GLY A 8 -16.06 13.48 -8.58
N GLN A 9 -15.97 12.67 -9.64
CA GLN A 9 -15.77 11.22 -9.50
C GLN A 9 -14.29 10.89 -9.33
N MET A 10 -14.00 10.11 -8.29
CA MET A 10 -12.65 9.60 -8.03
C MET A 10 -12.41 8.29 -8.80
N PRO A 11 -11.14 7.90 -9.00
CA PRO A 11 -10.80 6.59 -9.53
C PRO A 11 -11.36 5.47 -8.64
N ILE A 12 -11.45 4.28 -9.20
CA ILE A 12 -11.86 3.07 -8.48
C ILE A 12 -10.70 2.67 -7.56
N GLY A 13 -10.94 2.57 -6.26
CA GLY A 13 -10.04 1.89 -5.33
C GLY A 13 -10.21 0.38 -5.46
N LEU A 14 -9.12 -0.34 -5.70
CA LEU A 14 -9.09 -1.79 -5.83
C LEU A 14 -8.01 -2.39 -4.91
N ASP A 15 -8.46 -3.27 -4.03
CA ASP A 15 -7.62 -4.07 -3.15
C ASP A 15 -7.80 -5.56 -3.50
N ILE A 16 -6.67 -6.24 -3.76
CA ILE A 16 -6.62 -7.65 -4.14
C ILE A 16 -5.83 -8.38 -3.06
N GLY A 17 -6.54 -8.84 -2.02
CA GLY A 17 -5.96 -9.66 -0.96
C GLY A 17 -6.07 -11.15 -1.26
N THR A 18 -5.42 -11.97 -0.45
CA THR A 18 -5.38 -13.44 -0.61
C THR A 18 -6.77 -14.07 -0.66
N ASP A 19 -7.70 -13.60 0.17
CA ASP A 19 -9.02 -14.21 0.34
C ASP A 19 -10.17 -13.35 -0.18
N THR A 20 -9.91 -12.05 -0.39
CA THR A 20 -10.94 -11.10 -0.78
C THR A 20 -10.45 -10.09 -1.80
N VAL A 21 -11.34 -9.73 -2.71
CA VAL A 21 -11.18 -8.55 -3.56
C VAL A 21 -12.17 -7.51 -3.10
N ASN A 22 -11.70 -6.31 -2.80
CA ASN A 22 -12.51 -5.18 -2.38
C ASN A 22 -12.41 -4.05 -3.41
N MET A 23 -13.56 -3.48 -3.78
CA MET A 23 -13.65 -2.37 -4.71
C MET A 23 -14.52 -1.27 -4.12
N ILE A 24 -14.09 -0.02 -4.25
CA ILE A 24 -14.85 1.15 -3.84
C ILE A 24 -14.61 2.29 -4.82
N GLN A 25 -15.64 3.05 -5.14
CA GLN A 25 -15.51 4.31 -5.85
C GLN A 25 -16.19 5.40 -5.04
N LEU A 26 -15.44 6.45 -4.78
CA LEU A 26 -15.93 7.63 -4.08
C LEU A 26 -16.31 8.72 -5.09
N GLN A 27 -17.23 9.58 -4.67
CA GLN A 27 -17.54 10.81 -5.39
C GLN A 27 -17.53 11.98 -4.40
N LYS A 28 -17.10 13.15 -4.89
CA LYS A 28 -17.06 14.39 -4.14
C LYS A 28 -18.04 15.38 -4.74
N THR A 29 -18.97 15.86 -3.91
CA THR A 29 -19.93 16.91 -4.25
C THR A 29 -19.73 18.08 -3.28
N GLY A 30 -19.13 19.16 -3.76
CA GLY A 30 -18.68 20.25 -2.89
C GLY A 30 -17.62 19.77 -1.90
N THR A 31 -17.92 19.84 -0.60
CA THR A 31 -17.05 19.34 0.49
C THR A 31 -17.37 17.91 0.92
N VAL A 32 -18.50 17.35 0.47
CA VAL A 32 -18.98 16.02 0.91
C VAL A 32 -18.36 14.95 0.04
N VAL A 33 -17.79 13.93 0.69
CA VAL A 33 -17.34 12.69 0.05
C VAL A 33 -18.37 11.59 0.35
N SER A 34 -18.85 10.90 -0.68
CA SER A 34 -19.79 9.79 -0.53
C SER A 34 -19.33 8.57 -1.31
N VAL A 35 -19.79 7.38 -0.91
CA VAL A 35 -19.63 6.16 -1.71
C VAL A 35 -20.55 6.24 -2.92
N LYS A 36 -19.99 6.09 -4.11
CA LYS A 36 -20.73 5.95 -5.36
C LYS A 36 -21.08 4.49 -5.62
N ALA A 37 -20.07 3.63 -5.58
CA ALA A 37 -20.21 2.20 -5.81
C ALA A 37 -19.23 1.43 -4.93
N CYS A 38 -19.58 0.22 -4.56
CA CYS A 38 -18.68 -0.71 -3.90
C CYS A 38 -19.00 -2.14 -4.33
N GLY A 39 -18.03 -3.03 -4.15
CA GLY A 39 -18.20 -4.44 -4.43
C GLY A 39 -17.15 -5.26 -3.70
N ARG A 40 -17.54 -6.48 -3.34
CA ARG A 40 -16.65 -7.44 -2.70
C ARG A 40 -16.83 -8.79 -3.35
N TRP A 41 -15.71 -9.48 -3.54
CA TRP A 41 -15.69 -10.91 -3.85
C TRP A 41 -14.83 -11.64 -2.84
N ARG A 42 -15.24 -12.86 -2.47
CA ARG A 42 -14.47 -13.76 -1.63
C ARG A 42 -14.04 -14.97 -2.45
N VAL A 43 -12.81 -15.41 -2.25
CA VAL A 43 -12.32 -16.66 -2.83
C VAL A 43 -13.21 -17.81 -2.33
N PRO A 44 -13.77 -18.65 -3.23
CA PRO A 44 -14.54 -19.83 -2.81
C PRO A 44 -13.69 -20.78 -1.95
N GLU A 45 -14.28 -21.41 -0.94
CA GLU A 45 -13.62 -22.31 0.03
C GLU A 45 -13.05 -23.63 -0.55
N ALA A 46 -12.89 -23.73 -1.86
CA ALA A 46 -12.44 -24.93 -2.57
C ALA A 46 -10.90 -25.04 -2.59
N GLY A 47 -10.27 -25.23 -1.43
CA GLY A 47 -8.80 -25.29 -1.31
C GLY A 47 -8.09 -24.03 -1.80
N THR A 48 -6.78 -23.91 -1.58
CA THR A 48 -6.01 -22.79 -2.12
C THR A 48 -5.81 -23.01 -3.62
N PRO A 49 -6.44 -22.21 -4.51
CA PRO A 49 -6.19 -22.34 -5.94
C PRO A 49 -4.72 -22.08 -6.24
N ASP A 50 -4.18 -22.75 -7.27
CA ASP A 50 -2.85 -22.41 -7.77
C ASP A 50 -2.81 -20.93 -8.23
N PRO A 51 -1.64 -20.28 -8.26
CA PRO A 51 -1.55 -18.86 -8.59
C PRO A 51 -2.19 -18.47 -9.94
N GLY A 52 -2.12 -19.37 -10.95
CA GLY A 52 -2.73 -19.15 -12.26
C GLY A 52 -4.24 -19.26 -12.23
N GLN A 53 -4.79 -20.23 -11.50
CA GLN A 53 -6.23 -20.34 -11.27
C GLN A 53 -6.76 -19.16 -10.45
N TYR A 54 -6.05 -18.77 -9.37
CA TYR A 54 -6.39 -17.61 -8.55
C TYR A 54 -6.50 -16.35 -9.41
N ARG A 55 -5.49 -16.06 -10.24
CA ARG A 55 -5.52 -14.92 -11.17
C ARG A 55 -6.76 -14.92 -12.05
N LYS A 56 -7.12 -16.05 -12.66
CA LYS A 56 -8.32 -16.16 -13.53
C LYS A 56 -9.61 -15.89 -12.76
N LEU A 57 -9.71 -16.38 -11.52
CA LEU A 57 -10.86 -16.14 -10.65
C LEU A 57 -10.99 -14.66 -10.28
N VAL A 58 -9.90 -14.01 -9.88
CA VAL A 58 -9.87 -12.58 -9.55
C VAL A 58 -10.28 -11.73 -10.76
N VAL A 59 -9.71 -12.00 -11.95
CA VAL A 59 -10.07 -11.26 -13.17
C VAL A 59 -11.58 -11.38 -13.49
N LYS A 60 -12.12 -12.60 -13.39
CA LYS A 60 -13.56 -12.84 -13.59
C LYS A 60 -14.41 -12.11 -12.55
N ALA A 61 -14.01 -12.15 -11.28
CA ALA A 61 -14.71 -11.52 -10.18
C ALA A 61 -14.76 -9.99 -10.33
N VAL A 62 -13.62 -9.35 -10.60
CA VAL A 62 -13.53 -7.89 -10.78
C VAL A 62 -14.41 -7.44 -11.94
N ARG A 63 -14.34 -8.11 -13.09
CA ARG A 63 -15.20 -7.81 -14.25
C ARG A 63 -16.68 -7.93 -13.92
N GLU A 64 -17.06 -8.94 -13.13
CA GLU A 64 -18.46 -9.11 -12.72
C GLU A 64 -18.91 -8.05 -11.70
N ILE A 65 -18.04 -7.64 -10.77
CA ILE A 65 -18.30 -6.53 -9.86
C ILE A 65 -18.53 -5.24 -10.65
N LEU A 66 -17.67 -4.93 -11.62
CA LEU A 66 -17.80 -3.75 -12.48
C LEU A 66 -19.12 -3.76 -13.27
N ARG A 67 -19.54 -4.93 -13.78
CA ARG A 67 -20.78 -5.08 -14.55
C ARG A 67 -22.05 -4.96 -13.71
N ARG A 68 -22.01 -5.41 -12.45
CA ARG A 68 -23.19 -5.48 -11.57
C ARG A 68 -23.45 -4.21 -10.74
N ASN A 69 -22.43 -3.39 -10.54
CA ASN A 69 -22.50 -2.20 -9.68
C ASN A 69 -22.31 -0.92 -10.49
N ASP A 70 -22.67 0.22 -9.92
CA ASP A 70 -22.66 1.53 -10.60
C ASP A 70 -21.26 2.19 -10.62
N PHE A 71 -20.23 1.42 -10.93
CA PHE A 71 -18.89 1.97 -11.15
C PHE A 71 -18.87 2.80 -12.43
N SER A 72 -18.06 3.86 -12.46
CA SER A 72 -17.91 4.72 -13.63
C SER A 72 -16.47 4.87 -14.06
N GLY A 73 -16.25 4.70 -15.36
CA GLY A 73 -14.92 4.65 -15.95
C GLY A 73 -14.15 3.38 -15.58
N HIS A 74 -12.87 3.37 -15.93
CA HIS A 74 -11.98 2.21 -15.75
C HIS A 74 -10.66 2.58 -15.06
N ARG A 75 -10.50 3.85 -14.64
CA ARG A 75 -9.28 4.28 -13.95
C ARG A 75 -9.28 3.74 -12.53
N VAL A 76 -8.16 3.15 -12.13
CA VAL A 76 -8.04 2.44 -10.85
C VAL A 76 -6.81 2.89 -10.09
N VAL A 77 -6.98 3.08 -8.78
CA VAL A 77 -5.89 3.11 -7.81
C VAL A 77 -5.89 1.75 -7.11
N SER A 78 -4.75 1.07 -7.13
CA SER A 78 -4.58 -0.24 -6.51
C SER A 78 -3.34 -0.28 -5.65
N ALA A 79 -3.15 -1.35 -4.88
CA ALA A 79 -1.94 -1.55 -4.11
C ALA A 79 -1.28 -2.90 -4.46
N LEU A 80 0.06 -2.93 -4.40
CA LEU A 80 0.81 -4.18 -4.35
C LEU A 80 0.70 -4.78 -2.95
N SER A 81 0.46 -6.09 -2.87
CA SER A 81 0.37 -6.78 -1.59
C SER A 81 1.72 -6.80 -0.89
N TYR A 82 1.73 -6.95 0.43
CA TYR A 82 2.96 -7.21 1.20
C TYR A 82 3.87 -8.28 0.59
N ASN A 83 3.30 -9.35 0.02
CA ASN A 83 4.07 -10.45 -0.60
C ASN A 83 4.80 -10.04 -1.89
N ASP A 84 4.36 -8.96 -2.53
CA ASP A 84 4.93 -8.40 -3.76
C ASP A 84 5.98 -7.31 -3.46
N LEU A 85 6.23 -7.02 -2.17
CA LEU A 85 7.12 -5.95 -1.73
C LEU A 85 8.36 -6.52 -1.04
N CYS A 86 9.51 -5.96 -1.40
CA CYS A 86 10.74 -6.11 -0.64
C CYS A 86 10.78 -5.02 0.44
N ILE A 87 10.64 -5.43 1.71
CA ILE A 87 10.58 -4.51 2.85
C ILE A 87 11.85 -4.63 3.68
N LYS A 88 12.51 -3.50 3.96
CA LYS A 88 13.73 -3.44 4.77
C LYS A 88 13.73 -2.23 5.69
N ASN A 89 14.19 -2.44 6.92
CA ASN A 89 14.45 -1.34 7.85
C ASN A 89 15.88 -0.86 7.70
N VAL A 90 16.05 0.46 7.63
CA VAL A 90 17.34 1.13 7.49
C VAL A 90 17.45 2.25 8.52
N ARG A 91 18.69 2.60 8.87
CA ARG A 91 18.97 3.81 9.64
C ARG A 91 19.68 4.79 8.73
N VAL A 92 19.07 5.95 8.51
CA VAL A 92 19.61 7.00 7.67
C VAL A 92 20.12 8.12 8.59
N PRO A 93 21.38 8.57 8.45
CA PRO A 93 21.85 9.71 9.23
C PRO A 93 20.96 10.94 8.99
N ARG A 94 20.50 11.59 10.05
CA ARG A 94 19.70 12.83 9.95
C ARG A 94 20.64 14.01 9.70
N THR A 95 21.18 14.04 8.49
CA THR A 95 21.85 15.21 7.93
C THR A 95 20.77 16.07 7.30
N GLY A 96 20.71 17.39 7.53
CA GLY A 96 19.62 18.28 7.08
C GLY A 96 19.41 18.42 5.57
N GLY A 97 19.85 17.46 4.75
CA GLY A 97 19.57 17.32 3.33
C GLY A 97 18.31 16.51 3.03
N ASP A 98 18.17 16.09 1.78
CA ASP A 98 17.00 15.37 1.29
C ASP A 98 16.98 13.91 1.79
N LEU A 99 16.04 13.61 2.68
CA LEU A 99 15.82 12.27 3.22
C LEU A 99 15.51 11.24 2.12
N TYR A 100 14.74 11.61 1.09
CA TYR A 100 14.40 10.68 0.01
C TYR A 100 15.67 10.25 -0.74
N ALA A 101 16.55 11.20 -1.07
CA ALA A 101 17.81 10.89 -1.74
C ALA A 101 18.70 9.96 -0.89
N ALA A 102 18.73 10.16 0.43
CA ALA A 102 19.47 9.30 1.33
C ALA A 102 18.87 7.88 1.42
N VAL A 103 17.54 7.78 1.56
CA VAL A 103 16.80 6.50 1.55
C VAL A 103 16.99 5.76 0.22
N TYR A 104 16.93 6.46 -0.91
CA TYR A 104 17.09 5.87 -2.24
C TYR A 104 18.50 5.30 -2.44
N ARG A 105 19.55 5.95 -1.92
CA ARG A 105 20.92 5.41 -1.91
C ARG A 105 21.03 4.15 -1.07
N GLU A 106 20.54 4.19 0.17
CA GLU A 106 20.50 3.01 1.06
C GLU A 106 19.75 1.84 0.43
N ALA A 107 18.65 2.13 -0.25
CA ALA A 107 17.88 1.12 -0.95
C ALA A 107 18.69 0.46 -2.08
N LYS A 108 19.40 1.25 -2.90
CA LYS A 108 20.22 0.71 -4.02
C LYS A 108 21.34 -0.21 -3.54
N GLU A 109 21.90 0.04 -2.37
CA GLU A 109 22.93 -0.81 -1.78
C GLU A 109 22.36 -2.11 -1.20
N ARG A 110 21.09 -2.07 -0.77
CA ARG A 110 20.44 -3.18 -0.07
C ARG A 110 19.63 -4.09 -0.97
N PHE A 111 19.08 -3.61 -2.09
CA PHE A 111 18.24 -4.41 -2.97
C PHE A 111 19.03 -4.92 -4.18
N ASN A 112 18.80 -6.18 -4.54
CA ASN A 112 19.52 -6.86 -5.63
C ASN A 112 18.86 -6.65 -7.00
N PHE A 113 18.15 -5.53 -7.19
CA PHE A 113 17.49 -5.17 -8.44
C PHE A 113 17.56 -3.66 -8.66
N ASP A 114 17.61 -3.25 -9.93
CA ASP A 114 17.55 -1.83 -10.29
C ASP A 114 16.11 -1.35 -10.23
N MET A 115 15.86 -0.32 -9.42
CA MET A 115 14.55 0.24 -9.19
C MET A 115 14.51 1.72 -9.54
N GLY A 116 13.45 2.09 -10.26
CA GLY A 116 13.13 3.49 -10.52
C GLY A 116 12.66 4.22 -9.25
N PRO A 117 12.64 5.56 -9.26
CA PRO A 117 12.14 6.35 -8.13
C PRO A 117 10.68 6.03 -7.77
N ASP A 118 9.85 5.69 -8.77
CA ASP A 118 8.41 5.38 -8.60
C ASP A 118 8.14 3.99 -7.98
N GLN A 119 9.18 3.18 -7.80
CA GLN A 119 9.10 1.82 -7.27
C GLN A 119 9.51 1.74 -5.80
N LEU A 120 9.81 2.88 -5.18
CA LEU A 120 10.23 2.99 -3.80
C LEU A 120 9.26 3.88 -3.02
N LYS A 121 8.75 3.35 -1.92
CA LYS A 121 8.08 4.12 -0.87
C LYS A 121 8.82 3.91 0.44
N TYR A 122 8.65 4.84 1.37
CA TYR A 122 9.25 4.72 2.69
C TYR A 122 8.34 5.31 3.76
N LEU A 123 8.48 4.78 4.97
CA LEU A 123 7.82 5.27 6.18
C LEU A 123 8.90 5.60 7.21
N VAL A 124 8.82 6.78 7.83
CA VAL A 124 9.69 7.13 8.96
C VAL A 124 9.10 6.50 10.21
N ALA A 125 9.83 5.55 10.81
CA ALA A 125 9.40 4.82 12.01
C ALA A 125 9.79 5.55 13.30
N GLY A 126 10.84 6.39 13.27
CA GLY A 126 11.25 7.18 14.42
C GLY A 126 12.67 7.72 14.33
N GLU A 127 13.13 8.25 15.45
CA GLU A 127 14.50 8.74 15.66
C GLU A 127 15.27 7.79 16.57
N VAL A 128 16.52 7.47 16.20
CA VAL A 128 17.45 6.71 17.03
C VAL A 128 18.70 7.53 17.27
N ARG A 129 19.11 7.66 18.52
CA ARG A 129 20.36 8.32 18.92
C ARG A 129 21.44 7.30 19.21
N SER A 130 22.64 7.54 18.71
CA SER A 130 23.83 6.73 18.98
C SER A 130 25.01 7.65 19.27
N GLY A 131 25.25 7.93 20.56
CA GLY A 131 26.19 8.98 20.95
C GLY A 131 25.64 10.36 20.59
N ASP A 132 26.44 11.17 19.91
CA ASP A 132 26.06 12.49 19.43
C ASP A 132 25.32 12.46 18.08
N ASP A 133 25.28 11.28 17.42
CA ASP A 133 24.64 11.12 16.11
C ASP A 133 23.14 10.82 16.24
N VAL A 134 22.37 11.42 15.34
CA VAL A 134 20.92 11.21 15.21
C VAL A 134 20.62 10.53 13.88
N TYR A 135 19.85 9.44 13.92
CA TYR A 135 19.44 8.67 12.76
C TYR A 135 17.91 8.65 12.66
N ASP A 136 17.40 8.70 11.43
CA ASP A 136 16.03 8.34 11.11
C ASP A 136 15.96 6.82 10.89
N GLU A 137 15.11 6.14 11.65
CA GLU A 137 14.73 4.76 11.37
C GLU A 137 13.64 4.76 10.30
N VAL A 138 13.91 4.11 9.18
CA VAL A 138 13.07 4.15 7.98
C VAL A 138 12.73 2.74 7.53
N VAL A 139 11.45 2.49 7.29
CA VAL A 139 10.96 1.28 6.63
C VAL A 139 10.87 1.56 5.14
N ILE A 140 11.71 0.90 4.33
CA ILE A 140 11.68 1.00 2.87
C ILE A 140 10.80 -0.11 2.32
N LEU A 141 9.91 0.23 1.39
CA LEU A 141 9.08 -0.68 0.62
C LEU A 141 9.42 -0.51 -0.86
N ALA A 142 10.02 -1.53 -1.46
CA ALA A 142 10.41 -1.52 -2.86
C ALA A 142 9.76 -2.68 -3.63
N ALA A 143 9.38 -2.45 -4.87
CA ALA A 143 8.92 -3.49 -5.78
C ALA A 143 9.89 -3.66 -6.93
N ASP A 144 10.19 -4.90 -7.31
CA ASP A 144 10.99 -5.12 -8.51
C ASP A 144 10.18 -4.77 -9.78
N PRO A 145 10.83 -4.41 -10.90
CA PRO A 145 10.13 -4.02 -12.12
C PRO A 145 9.22 -5.08 -12.73
N LYS A 146 9.54 -6.37 -12.56
CA LYS A 146 8.70 -7.45 -13.10
C LYS A 146 7.39 -7.53 -12.31
N THR A 147 7.44 -7.40 -11.00
CA THR A 147 6.25 -7.35 -10.13
C THR A 147 5.31 -6.22 -10.53
N VAL A 148 5.83 -5.00 -10.72
CA VAL A 148 5.02 -3.86 -11.20
C VAL A 148 4.41 -4.15 -12.58
N SER A 149 5.20 -4.70 -13.51
CA SER A 149 4.72 -5.07 -14.85
C SER A 149 3.63 -6.15 -14.80
N ASP A 150 3.75 -7.15 -13.94
CA ASP A 150 2.77 -8.23 -13.82
C ASP A 150 1.47 -7.73 -13.18
N HIS A 151 1.56 -6.81 -12.22
CA HIS A 151 0.38 -6.12 -11.66
C HIS A 151 -0.33 -5.25 -12.71
N LEU A 152 0.41 -4.50 -13.51
CA LEU A 152 -0.17 -3.71 -14.62
C LEU A 152 -0.90 -4.61 -15.64
N ARG A 153 -0.32 -5.77 -15.97
CA ARG A 153 -0.97 -6.77 -16.83
C ARG A 153 -2.23 -7.34 -16.18
N LEU A 154 -2.21 -7.60 -14.88
CA LEU A 154 -3.36 -8.07 -14.13
C LEU A 154 -4.52 -7.05 -14.20
N LEU A 155 -4.25 -5.77 -14.00
CA LEU A 155 -5.24 -4.70 -14.12
C LEU A 155 -5.77 -4.58 -15.56
N SER A 156 -4.88 -4.68 -16.56
CA SER A 156 -5.27 -4.69 -17.97
C SER A 156 -6.18 -5.87 -18.31
N ASP A 157 -5.89 -7.07 -17.77
CA ASP A 157 -6.75 -8.24 -17.92
C ASP A 157 -8.13 -8.02 -17.29
N MET A 158 -8.28 -7.13 -16.31
CA MET A 158 -9.59 -6.76 -15.75
C MET A 158 -10.34 -5.72 -16.59
N GLY A 159 -9.69 -5.12 -17.59
CA GLY A 159 -10.20 -3.97 -18.32
C GLY A 159 -10.04 -2.65 -17.57
N LEU A 160 -9.11 -2.60 -16.60
CA LEU A 160 -8.82 -1.42 -15.80
C LEU A 160 -7.55 -0.71 -16.30
N GLN A 161 -7.48 0.59 -16.07
CA GLN A 161 -6.33 1.43 -16.37
C GLN A 161 -5.74 1.95 -15.06
N ALA A 162 -4.50 1.55 -14.76
CA ALA A 162 -3.79 2.02 -13.58
C ALA A 162 -3.62 3.56 -13.64
N GLU A 163 -4.13 4.24 -12.62
CA GLU A 163 -3.87 5.66 -12.36
C GLU A 163 -2.79 5.80 -11.28
N HIS A 164 -2.80 4.91 -10.27
CA HIS A 164 -1.74 4.81 -9.28
C HIS A 164 -1.62 3.38 -8.75
N ILE A 165 -0.41 2.99 -8.38
CA ILE A 165 -0.11 1.76 -7.67
C ILE A 165 0.57 2.16 -6.35
N ASP A 166 -0.07 1.84 -5.23
CA ASP A 166 0.45 2.07 -3.88
C ASP A 166 1.08 0.78 -3.32
N ALA A 167 1.70 0.88 -2.14
CA ALA A 167 2.06 -0.27 -1.34
C ALA A 167 0.94 -0.51 -0.31
N GLU A 168 0.46 -1.75 -0.16
CA GLU A 168 -0.64 -2.08 0.75
C GLU A 168 -0.42 -1.53 2.18
N PRO A 169 0.77 -1.69 2.81
CA PRO A 169 1.00 -1.12 4.16
C PRO A 169 0.87 0.40 4.20
N VAL A 170 1.29 1.10 3.14
CA VAL A 170 1.22 2.57 3.05
C VAL A 170 -0.21 3.04 2.83
N ALA A 171 -0.95 2.36 1.95
CA ALA A 171 -2.36 2.65 1.70
C ALA A 171 -3.20 2.47 2.98
N MET A 172 -2.95 1.39 3.74
CA MET A 172 -3.59 1.14 5.03
C MET A 172 -3.24 2.22 6.05
N PHE A 173 -1.96 2.58 6.19
CA PHE A 173 -1.51 3.63 7.12
C PHE A 173 -2.18 4.98 6.84
N ARG A 174 -2.29 5.37 5.57
CA ARG A 174 -2.95 6.61 5.15
C ARG A 174 -4.40 6.71 5.61
N VAL A 175 -5.13 5.58 5.65
CA VAL A 175 -6.51 5.57 6.13
C VAL A 175 -6.56 6.02 7.60
N PHE A 176 -5.66 5.51 8.44
CA PHE A 176 -5.59 5.89 9.86
C PHE A 176 -5.18 7.36 10.06
N GLU A 177 -4.27 7.90 9.26
CA GLU A 177 -3.91 9.32 9.33
C GLU A 177 -5.05 10.24 8.86
N SER A 178 -5.87 9.75 7.93
CA SER A 178 -6.94 10.54 7.30
C SER A 178 -8.21 10.68 8.14
N VAL A 179 -8.33 9.97 9.27
CA VAL A 179 -9.46 10.10 10.20
C VAL A 179 -9.25 11.33 11.08
N PRO A 180 -10.00 12.44 10.88
CA PRO A 180 -9.86 13.61 11.73
C PRO A 180 -10.62 13.35 13.05
N GLY A 181 -9.86 13.15 14.13
CA GLY A 181 -10.36 13.25 15.51
C GLY A 181 -10.78 11.94 16.17
N GLU A 182 -9.78 11.20 16.69
CA GLU A 182 -9.76 10.73 18.08
C GLU A 182 -8.28 10.63 18.50
N GLY A 183 -7.82 11.62 19.29
CA GLY A 183 -6.53 11.60 19.98
C GLY A 183 -5.29 11.80 19.11
N HIS A 184 -4.51 12.82 19.42
CA HIS A 184 -3.06 12.70 19.29
C HIS A 184 -2.65 11.43 20.07
N VAL A 185 -2.41 10.32 19.36
CA VAL A 185 -1.56 9.26 19.92
C VAL A 185 -0.15 9.83 19.85
N GLU A 186 0.21 10.52 20.92
CA GLU A 186 1.57 10.93 21.18
C GLU A 186 2.45 9.68 21.00
N GLN A 187 3.46 9.76 20.13
CA GLN A 187 4.42 8.68 19.84
C GLN A 187 5.11 8.11 21.10
N ALA A 188 4.88 8.69 22.28
CA ALA A 188 5.38 8.29 23.58
C ALA A 188 4.74 7.01 24.18
N GLU A 189 3.54 6.59 23.76
CA GLU A 189 2.88 5.45 24.43
C GLU A 189 3.35 4.07 23.94
N TRP A 190 3.90 3.94 22.73
CA TRP A 190 4.39 2.64 22.23
C TRP A 190 5.68 2.18 22.93
N SER A 191 6.51 3.11 23.40
CA SER A 191 7.77 2.81 24.08
C SER A 191 7.60 2.23 25.49
N ARG A 192 6.42 2.37 26.13
CA ARG A 192 6.17 1.86 27.49
C ARG A 192 5.65 0.42 27.52
N ALA A 193 5.13 -0.11 26.41
CA ALA A 193 4.48 -1.43 26.40
C ALA A 193 5.45 -2.62 26.33
N HIS A 194 6.76 -2.41 26.11
CA HIS A 194 7.74 -3.50 25.91
C HIS A 194 8.86 -3.58 26.97
N SER A 195 8.74 -2.87 28.09
CA SER A 195 9.69 -2.98 29.21
C SER A 195 9.01 -3.52 30.47
N VAL A 196 8.60 -4.79 30.43
CA VAL A 196 8.42 -5.66 31.61
C VAL A 196 8.99 -7.01 31.17
N GLY A 197 10.29 -7.27 31.33
CA GLY A 197 10.94 -7.53 32.60
C GLY A 197 11.49 -8.96 32.55
N VAL A 198 12.66 -9.16 31.92
CA VAL A 198 13.45 -10.39 32.10
C VAL A 198 14.08 -10.28 33.48
N GLY A 199 13.48 -10.95 34.47
CA GLY A 199 14.08 -11.09 35.79
C GLY A 199 15.36 -11.93 35.72
N PRO A 200 16.43 -11.56 36.45
CA PRO A 200 17.66 -12.33 36.46
C PRO A 200 17.43 -13.66 37.20
N GLN A 201 17.79 -14.77 36.56
CA GLN A 201 18.04 -16.03 37.25
C GLN A 201 19.41 -15.95 37.94
N GLY A 202 19.48 -16.32 39.22
CA GLY A 202 20.74 -16.61 39.90
C GLY A 202 20.72 -16.28 41.40
N GLY A 203 20.69 -17.33 42.23
CA GLY A 203 20.78 -17.30 43.69
C GLY A 203 20.34 -18.62 44.28
#